data_AF-A0A8C8YPY0-F1
#
_entry.id   AF-A0A8C8YPY0-F1
#
_cell.length_a   1.000
_cell.length_b   1.000
_cell.length_c   1.000
_cell.angle_alpha   90.00
_cell.angle_beta   90.00
_cell.angle_gamma   90.00
#
_symmetry.space_group_name_H-M   'P 1'
#
loop_
_entity.id
_entity.type
_entity.pdbx_description
1 polymer ?
#
loop_
_entity_poly.entity_id
_entity_poly.type
_entity_poly.pdbx_seq_one_letter_code
_entity_poly.pdbx_strand_id
1 'polypeptide(L)'
;MELKAEEEEVGGVQPVSIQAFASSSTLHGLAHIFSYERLSLKRALWALCFLGSLAVLLCVCTERVQYYFRYHHVTKLDEVAASQLTFPAVTLCNLNEFRFSQVSKNDLYHAGELLALLNNRYEIPDTQMADEKQLEILQDKANFRSFKPKPFNMREFYDRAGHDIRDMLLSCHFRGEVCSAEDFKVKPTLVAKELRRCTPLGSAFQGTALHSASPGLHTVRKVLHVQLRPRRAAAAEDHEGWDGQWAGNHAGHSAG
;
A
#
# COMPACT_ATOMS: atom_id res chain seq x y z
N MET A 1 85.73 -37.15 -10.52
CA MET A 1 84.31 -36.74 -10.51
C MET A 1 83.51 -37.98 -10.83
N GLU A 2 82.90 -38.59 -9.83
CA GLU A 2 81.80 -39.52 -10.03
C GLU A 2 80.72 -39.11 -9.03
N LEU A 3 79.75 -38.37 -9.55
CA LEU A 3 78.53 -37.98 -8.86
C LEU A 3 77.71 -39.26 -8.66
N LYS A 4 77.65 -39.76 -7.43
CA LYS A 4 76.65 -40.76 -7.06
C LYS A 4 75.44 -39.99 -6.53
N ALA A 5 74.44 -39.85 -7.42
CA ALA A 5 73.17 -39.22 -7.14
C ALA A 5 72.47 -39.93 -5.98
N GLU A 6 71.94 -39.13 -5.06
CA GLU A 6 70.98 -39.58 -4.05
C GLU A 6 69.65 -39.82 -4.77
N GLU A 7 69.20 -41.07 -4.84
CA GLU A 7 67.85 -41.39 -5.28
C GLU A 7 66.88 -40.98 -4.18
N GLU A 8 66.26 -39.82 -4.37
CA GLU A 8 65.08 -39.39 -3.63
C GLU A 8 63.92 -40.35 -3.98
N GLU A 9 63.58 -41.24 -3.04
CA GLU A 9 62.44 -42.13 -3.18
C GLU A 9 61.16 -41.29 -3.17
N VAL A 10 60.66 -40.97 -4.36
CA VAL A 10 59.32 -40.41 -4.58
C VAL A 10 58.33 -41.46 -4.07
N GLY A 11 57.87 -41.27 -2.83
CA GLY A 11 56.84 -42.08 -2.19
C GLY A 11 55.60 -42.16 -3.09
N GLY A 12 55.46 -43.28 -3.79
CA GLY A 12 54.30 -43.57 -4.61
C GLY A 12 53.06 -43.56 -3.71
N VAL A 13 52.15 -42.61 -3.95
CA VAL A 13 50.84 -42.60 -3.31
C VAL A 13 50.08 -43.82 -3.81
N GLN A 14 50.17 -44.92 -3.06
CA GLN A 14 49.35 -46.11 -3.29
C GLN A 14 47.87 -45.71 -3.12
N PRO A 15 46.96 -46.12 -4.03
CA PRO A 15 45.56 -45.79 -3.89
C PRO A 15 45.00 -46.43 -2.61
N VAL A 16 44.52 -45.58 -1.70
CA VAL A 16 43.88 -46.02 -0.45
C VAL A 16 42.64 -46.84 -0.80
N SER A 17 42.48 -48.01 -0.15
CA SER A 17 41.35 -48.89 -0.42
C SER A 17 40.04 -48.25 0.04
N ILE A 18 38.94 -48.51 -0.69
CA ILE A 18 37.61 -47.99 -0.34
C ILE A 18 37.15 -48.44 1.06
N GLN A 19 37.66 -49.59 1.53
CA GLN A 19 37.42 -50.14 2.86
C GLN A 19 38.16 -49.35 3.95
N ALA A 20 39.40 -48.93 3.69
CA ALA A 20 40.14 -48.06 4.59
C ALA A 20 39.47 -46.68 4.70
N PHE A 21 38.99 -46.14 3.58
CA PHE A 21 38.21 -44.90 3.59
C PHE A 21 36.90 -45.05 4.38
N ALA A 22 36.12 -46.09 4.09
CA ALA A 22 34.81 -46.32 4.73
C ALA A 22 34.90 -46.54 6.25
N SER A 23 36.00 -47.12 6.74
CA SER A 23 36.26 -47.31 8.17
C SER A 23 36.73 -46.04 8.88
N SER A 24 37.39 -45.12 8.17
CA SER A 24 37.78 -43.80 8.68
C SER A 24 36.69 -42.72 8.53
N SER A 25 35.58 -43.02 7.85
CA SER A 25 34.51 -42.07 7.56
C SER A 25 33.58 -41.85 8.76
N THR A 26 33.05 -40.63 8.90
CA THR A 26 32.01 -40.29 9.88
C THR A 26 30.60 -40.71 9.45
N LEU A 27 30.48 -41.26 8.24
CA LEU A 27 29.21 -41.66 7.65
C LEU A 27 28.76 -43.01 8.23
N HIS A 28 27.78 -42.93 9.12
CA HIS A 28 27.23 -44.07 9.83
C HIS A 28 26.70 -45.13 8.85
N GLY A 29 27.10 -46.38 9.04
CA GLY A 29 26.71 -47.51 8.19
C GLY A 29 27.71 -47.84 7.09
N LEU A 30 28.59 -46.92 6.67
CA LEU A 30 29.56 -47.15 5.59
C LEU A 30 30.62 -48.19 5.97
N ALA A 31 31.12 -48.14 7.21
CA ALA A 31 32.05 -49.11 7.76
C ALA A 31 31.48 -50.54 7.79
N HIS A 32 30.17 -50.69 8.03
CA HIS A 32 29.50 -52.00 8.06
C HIS A 32 29.22 -52.55 6.66
N ILE A 33 28.99 -51.68 5.68
CA ILE A 33 28.81 -52.05 4.27
C ILE A 33 30.15 -52.50 3.68
N PHE A 34 31.24 -51.79 3.95
CA PHE A 34 32.58 -52.02 3.36
C PHE A 34 33.56 -52.81 4.25
N SER A 35 33.06 -53.60 5.21
CA SER A 35 33.88 -54.50 6.04
C SER A 35 34.74 -55.51 5.24
N TYR A 36 35.81 -56.05 5.82
CA TYR A 36 36.77 -56.96 5.15
C TYR A 36 36.22 -58.39 4.92
N GLU A 37 35.02 -58.73 5.42
CA GLU A 37 34.43 -60.08 5.33
C GLU A 37 33.82 -60.42 3.95
N ARG A 38 33.64 -61.71 3.62
CA ARG A 38 32.97 -62.16 2.37
C ARG A 38 31.52 -61.62 2.24
N LEU A 39 31.00 -61.50 1.01
CA LEU A 39 29.61 -61.07 0.75
C LEU A 39 28.63 -61.86 1.64
N SER A 40 27.95 -61.15 2.55
CA SER A 40 27.11 -61.74 3.58
C SER A 40 25.75 -61.05 3.62
N LEU A 41 24.70 -61.76 4.02
CA LEU A 41 23.33 -61.22 4.19
C LEU A 41 23.30 -59.98 5.10
N LYS A 42 24.18 -59.95 6.12
CA LYS A 42 24.35 -58.78 6.99
C LYS A 42 24.76 -57.52 6.23
N ARG A 43 25.66 -57.63 5.23
CA ARG A 43 26.11 -56.49 4.41
C ARG A 43 24.98 -56.00 3.51
N ALA A 44 24.19 -56.91 2.94
CA ALA A 44 23.02 -56.57 2.15
C ALA A 44 21.95 -55.84 3.00
N LEU A 45 21.72 -56.30 4.23
CA LEU A 45 20.81 -55.64 5.18
C LEU A 45 21.31 -54.24 5.56
N TRP A 46 22.60 -54.09 5.91
CA TRP A 46 23.20 -52.79 6.21
C TRP A 46 23.14 -51.83 5.03
N ALA A 47 23.40 -52.32 3.81
CA ALA A 47 23.28 -51.53 2.59
C ALA A 47 21.83 -51.09 2.34
N LEU A 48 20.85 -51.98 2.54
CA LEU A 48 19.43 -51.66 2.39
C LEU A 48 18.97 -50.63 3.42
N CYS A 49 19.35 -50.79 4.69
CA CYS A 49 19.03 -49.83 5.75
C CYS A 49 19.68 -48.47 5.49
N PHE A 50 20.94 -48.46 5.02
CA PHE A 50 21.66 -47.24 4.69
C PHE A 50 21.03 -46.50 3.50
N LEU A 51 20.73 -47.21 2.40
CA LEU A 51 20.03 -46.64 1.25
C LEU A 51 18.62 -46.16 1.62
N GLY A 52 17.90 -46.94 2.43
CA GLY A 52 16.58 -46.57 2.94
C GLY A 52 16.63 -45.29 3.77
N SER A 53 17.58 -45.18 4.70
CA SER A 53 17.77 -43.97 5.52
C SER A 53 18.16 -42.76 4.67
N LEU A 54 19.01 -42.93 3.67
CA LEU A 54 19.39 -41.87 2.73
C LEU A 54 18.19 -41.41 1.88
N ALA A 55 17.38 -42.34 1.38
CA ALA A 55 16.20 -42.02 0.60
C ALA A 55 15.16 -41.24 1.42
N VAL A 56 14.88 -41.66 2.66
CA VAL A 56 13.98 -40.93 3.58
C VAL A 56 14.53 -39.53 3.86
N LEU A 57 15.83 -39.41 4.14
CA LEU A 57 16.48 -38.12 4.37
C LEU A 57 16.29 -37.17 3.17
N LEU A 58 16.58 -37.64 1.94
CA LEU A 58 16.44 -36.84 0.73
C LEU A 58 14.99 -36.40 0.49
N CYS A 59 14.02 -37.30 0.70
CA CYS A 59 12.60 -36.98 0.57
C CYS A 59 12.17 -35.87 1.56
N VAL A 60 12.49 -36.04 2.85
CA VAL A 60 12.13 -35.06 3.90
C VAL A 60 12.85 -33.74 3.69
N CYS A 61 14.14 -33.75 3.34
CA CYS A 61 14.89 -32.54 3.02
C CYS A 61 14.29 -31.79 1.83
N THR A 62 13.93 -32.50 0.76
CA THR A 62 13.30 -31.89 -0.43
C THR A 62 11.95 -31.28 -0.08
N GLU A 63 11.10 -31.98 0.67
CA GLU A 63 9.81 -31.47 1.13
C GLU A 63 9.98 -30.19 1.96
N ARG A 64 10.94 -30.17 2.90
CA ARG A 64 11.20 -29.02 3.77
C ARG A 64 11.78 -27.83 3.01
N VAL A 65 12.68 -28.06 2.05
CA VAL A 65 13.23 -27.02 1.19
C VAL A 65 12.14 -26.43 0.28
N GLN A 66 11.28 -27.27 -0.32
CA GLN A 66 10.14 -26.79 -1.10
C GLN A 66 9.16 -26.00 -0.23
N TYR A 67 8.88 -26.47 0.99
CA TYR A 67 8.02 -25.75 1.93
C TYR A 67 8.61 -24.39 2.32
N TYR A 68 9.93 -24.33 2.57
CA TYR A 68 10.64 -23.08 2.83
C TYR A 68 10.49 -22.08 1.67
N PHE A 69 10.69 -22.54 0.42
CA PHE A 69 10.53 -21.70 -0.77
C PHE A 69 9.08 -21.37 -1.14
N ARG A 70 8.08 -21.96 -0.45
CA ARG A 70 6.69 -21.51 -0.52
C ARG A 70 6.42 -20.28 0.36
N TYR A 71 7.39 -19.83 1.16
CA TYR A 71 7.31 -18.63 2.00
C TYR A 71 6.02 -18.55 2.82
N HIS A 72 5.66 -19.67 3.45
CA HIS A 72 4.45 -19.74 4.26
C HIS A 72 4.60 -18.87 5.51
N HIS A 73 3.58 -18.07 5.80
CA HIS A 73 3.53 -17.20 6.97
C HIS A 73 2.27 -17.51 7.77
N VAL A 74 2.35 -17.36 9.09
CA VAL A 74 1.22 -17.45 10.01
C VAL A 74 1.05 -16.12 10.70
N THR A 75 -0.19 -15.67 10.85
CA THR A 75 -0.52 -14.42 11.55
C THR A 75 -0.95 -14.73 12.97
N LYS A 76 -0.35 -14.04 13.95
CA LYS A 76 -0.79 -14.04 15.34
C LYS A 76 -1.56 -12.76 15.60
N LEU A 77 -2.78 -12.88 16.11
CA LEU A 77 -3.61 -11.75 16.51
C LEU A 77 -3.61 -11.66 18.04
N ASP A 78 -3.20 -10.50 18.56
CA ASP A 78 -3.20 -10.20 19.98
C ASP A 78 -3.91 -8.84 20.19
N GLU A 79 -4.76 -8.75 21.20
CA GLU A 79 -5.39 -7.51 21.63
C GLU A 79 -4.74 -7.05 22.93
N VAL A 80 -4.09 -5.89 22.91
CA VAL A 80 -3.38 -5.32 24.06
C VAL A 80 -3.95 -3.95 24.38
N ALA A 81 -4.41 -3.78 25.62
CA ALA A 81 -4.84 -2.48 26.11
C ALA A 81 -3.60 -1.58 26.37
N ALA A 82 -3.49 -0.49 25.62
CA ALA A 82 -2.45 0.52 25.80
C ALA A 82 -2.99 1.72 26.60
N SER A 83 -2.18 2.25 27.52
CA SER A 83 -2.54 3.43 28.32
C SER A 83 -2.52 4.74 27.52
N GLN A 84 -1.77 4.77 26.41
CA GLN A 84 -1.73 5.90 25.49
C GLN A 84 -1.75 5.36 24.05
N LEU A 85 -2.64 5.94 23.25
CA LEU A 85 -2.76 5.65 21.83
C LEU A 85 -2.73 6.98 21.05
N THR A 86 -2.08 6.96 19.91
CA THR A 86 -2.12 8.09 18.97
C THR A 86 -3.54 8.21 18.43
N PHE A 87 -4.17 9.37 18.65
CA PHE A 87 -5.50 9.61 18.08
C PHE A 87 -5.42 9.60 16.56
N PRO A 88 -6.29 8.83 15.87
CA PRO A 88 -6.23 8.70 14.43
C PRO A 88 -6.59 10.02 13.76
N ALA A 89 -6.24 10.12 12.48
CA ALA A 89 -6.76 11.20 11.70
C ALA A 89 -8.25 11.01 11.40
N VAL A 90 -9.05 12.05 11.62
CA VAL A 90 -10.48 12.09 11.30
C VAL A 90 -10.65 12.88 10.02
N THR A 91 -11.32 12.29 9.03
CA THR A 91 -11.55 12.93 7.74
C THR A 91 -13.04 13.22 7.55
N LEU A 92 -13.37 14.51 7.38
CA LEU A 92 -14.74 15.01 7.29
C LEU A 92 -14.96 15.66 5.92
N CYS A 93 -16.11 15.39 5.32
CA CYS A 93 -16.56 16.00 4.07
C CYS A 93 -18.03 16.32 4.16
N ASN A 94 -18.44 17.48 3.63
CA ASN A 94 -19.85 17.71 3.36
C ASN A 94 -20.29 16.81 2.19
N LEU A 95 -21.49 16.23 2.29
CA LEU A 95 -22.09 15.46 1.20
C LEU A 95 -22.43 16.35 0.01
N ASN A 96 -22.77 17.61 0.29
CA ASN A 96 -22.90 18.62 -0.74
C ASN A 96 -21.51 19.06 -1.20
N GLU A 97 -21.22 18.89 -2.48
CA GLU A 97 -19.86 19.07 -3.03
C GLU A 97 -19.47 20.56 -3.15
N PHE A 98 -20.46 21.42 -3.38
CA PHE A 98 -20.26 22.85 -3.58
C PHE A 98 -21.40 23.68 -2.99
N ARG A 99 -21.09 24.90 -2.58
CA ARG A 99 -22.07 25.91 -2.18
C ARG A 99 -22.65 26.54 -3.43
N PHE A 100 -23.95 26.38 -3.66
CA PHE A 100 -24.64 26.94 -4.83
C PHE A 100 -24.42 28.46 -5.00
N SER A 101 -24.33 29.20 -3.88
CA SER A 101 -24.05 30.63 -3.87
C SER A 101 -22.68 31.00 -4.47
N GLN A 102 -21.69 30.10 -4.39
CA GLN A 102 -20.33 30.32 -4.88
C GLN A 102 -20.12 29.88 -6.33
N VAL A 103 -21.10 29.21 -6.94
CA VAL A 103 -21.03 28.80 -8.36
C VAL A 103 -21.27 30.03 -9.24
N SER A 104 -20.29 30.40 -10.05
CA SER A 104 -20.38 31.53 -10.97
C SER A 104 -20.94 31.11 -12.34
N LYS A 105 -21.31 32.10 -13.16
CA LYS A 105 -21.69 31.89 -14.58
C LYS A 105 -20.55 31.21 -15.37
N ASN A 106 -19.29 31.55 -15.08
CA ASN A 106 -18.14 30.90 -15.73
C ASN A 106 -18.00 29.44 -15.32
N ASP A 107 -18.20 29.13 -14.03
CA ASP A 107 -18.14 27.76 -13.53
C ASP A 107 -19.27 26.91 -14.13
N LEU A 108 -20.47 27.47 -14.23
CA LEU A 108 -21.61 26.80 -14.85
C LEU A 108 -21.39 26.58 -16.36
N TYR A 109 -20.72 27.51 -17.05
CA TYR A 109 -20.34 27.34 -18.45
C TYR A 109 -19.34 26.19 -18.66
N HIS A 110 -18.32 26.03 -17.80
CA HIS A 110 -17.29 25.01 -17.99
C HIS A 110 -17.61 23.66 -17.35
N ALA A 111 -18.31 23.66 -16.22
CA ALA A 111 -18.58 22.48 -15.40
C ALA A 111 -20.07 22.15 -15.25
N GLY A 112 -21.00 22.94 -15.83
CA GLY A 112 -22.44 22.75 -15.62
C GLY A 112 -22.95 21.36 -16.00
N GLU A 113 -22.43 20.78 -17.08
CA GLU A 113 -22.74 19.40 -17.48
C GLU A 113 -22.20 18.38 -16.46
N LEU A 114 -20.94 18.56 -16.01
CA LEU A 114 -20.31 17.70 -15.00
C LEU A 114 -21.05 17.74 -13.65
N LEU A 115 -21.61 18.90 -13.30
CA LEU A 115 -22.39 19.11 -12.07
C LEU A 115 -23.86 18.69 -12.22
N ALA A 116 -24.27 18.15 -13.37
CA ALA A 116 -25.64 17.80 -13.71
C ALA A 116 -26.65 18.99 -13.57
N LEU A 117 -26.16 20.22 -13.71
CA LEU A 117 -26.99 21.44 -13.70
C LEU A 117 -27.40 21.87 -15.10
N LEU A 118 -26.62 21.49 -16.11
CA LEU A 118 -26.89 21.73 -17.53
C LEU A 118 -26.83 20.43 -18.33
N ASN A 119 -27.54 20.39 -19.45
CA ASN A 119 -27.39 19.35 -20.46
C ASN A 119 -26.23 19.68 -21.44
N ASN A 120 -25.98 18.77 -22.39
CA ASN A 120 -24.95 18.91 -23.43
C ASN A 120 -25.21 20.09 -24.41
N ARG A 121 -26.37 20.76 -24.28
CA ARG A 121 -26.75 21.96 -25.06
C ARG A 121 -26.65 23.25 -24.23
N TYR A 122 -26.11 23.18 -23.01
CA TYR A 122 -26.02 24.31 -22.07
C TYR A 122 -27.38 24.86 -21.62
N GLU A 123 -28.40 24.01 -21.60
CA GLU A 123 -29.75 24.33 -21.13
C GLU A 123 -30.01 23.64 -19.79
N ILE A 124 -30.85 24.26 -18.96
CA ILE A 124 -31.28 23.69 -17.68
C ILE A 124 -32.23 22.52 -17.98
N PRO A 125 -31.97 21.29 -17.48
CA PRO A 125 -32.87 20.14 -17.60
C PRO A 125 -34.23 20.39 -16.92
N ASP A 126 -35.21 19.51 -17.13
CA ASP A 126 -36.57 19.70 -16.59
C ASP A 126 -36.59 19.88 -15.05
N THR A 127 -37.12 21.01 -14.59
CA THR A 127 -36.98 21.52 -13.21
C THR A 127 -38.25 21.38 -12.37
N GLN A 128 -39.09 20.38 -12.64
CA GLN A 128 -40.40 20.22 -11.98
C GLN A 128 -40.36 20.08 -10.45
N MET A 129 -39.18 19.87 -9.87
CA MET A 129 -38.98 19.73 -8.42
C MET A 129 -38.04 20.79 -7.81
N ALA A 130 -37.64 21.81 -8.57
CA ALA A 130 -36.75 22.85 -8.07
C ALA A 130 -37.54 23.95 -7.34
N ASP A 131 -36.96 24.49 -6.27
CA ASP A 131 -37.48 25.69 -5.61
C ASP A 131 -37.45 26.88 -6.60
N GLU A 132 -38.54 27.65 -6.67
CA GLU A 132 -38.72 28.72 -7.66
C GLU A 132 -37.61 29.78 -7.57
N LYS A 133 -37.18 30.13 -6.35
CA LYS A 133 -36.13 31.14 -6.12
C LYS A 133 -34.75 30.63 -6.55
N GLN A 134 -34.44 29.37 -6.27
CA GLN A 134 -33.18 28.78 -6.71
C GLN A 134 -33.15 28.63 -8.24
N LEU A 135 -34.30 28.33 -8.84
CA LEU A 135 -34.45 28.22 -10.28
C LEU A 135 -34.23 29.57 -10.97
N GLU A 136 -34.78 30.67 -10.44
CA GLU A 136 -34.57 32.02 -10.98
C GLU A 136 -33.07 32.41 -10.97
N ILE A 137 -32.38 32.12 -9.85
CA ILE A 137 -30.93 32.36 -9.74
C ILE A 137 -30.15 31.50 -10.74
N LEU A 138 -30.55 30.24 -10.92
CA LEU A 138 -29.92 29.35 -11.89
C LEU A 138 -30.13 29.83 -13.33
N GLN A 139 -31.33 30.30 -13.67
CA GLN A 139 -31.65 30.85 -14.98
C GLN A 139 -30.81 32.09 -15.32
N ASP A 140 -30.64 33.01 -14.36
CA ASP A 140 -29.75 34.16 -14.55
C ASP A 140 -28.29 33.75 -14.78
N LYS A 141 -27.79 32.80 -13.97
CA LYS A 141 -26.44 32.23 -14.11
C LYS A 141 -26.25 31.43 -15.39
N ALA A 142 -27.29 30.79 -15.92
CA ALA A 142 -27.26 30.00 -17.16
C ALA A 142 -27.52 30.84 -18.43
N ASN A 143 -27.70 32.16 -18.32
CA ASN A 143 -27.85 33.01 -19.50
C ASN A 143 -26.49 33.34 -20.15
N PHE A 144 -26.16 32.62 -21.24
CA PHE A 144 -24.90 32.73 -21.96
C PHE A 144 -24.95 33.59 -23.25
N ARG A 145 -26.07 34.26 -23.56
CA ARG A 145 -26.29 34.96 -24.85
C ARG A 145 -25.23 36.00 -25.24
N SER A 146 -24.55 36.59 -24.27
CA SER A 146 -23.45 37.55 -24.50
C SER A 146 -22.27 37.30 -23.58
N PHE A 147 -22.11 36.05 -23.15
CA PHE A 147 -21.07 35.68 -22.20
C PHE A 147 -19.74 35.44 -22.91
N LYS A 148 -18.66 36.01 -22.35
CA LYS A 148 -17.28 35.75 -22.77
C LYS A 148 -16.62 34.84 -21.72
N PRO A 149 -16.36 33.56 -22.05
CA PRO A 149 -15.74 32.63 -21.11
C PRO A 149 -14.37 33.09 -20.64
N LYS A 150 -14.10 32.91 -19.36
CA LYS A 150 -12.80 33.13 -18.73
C LYS A 150 -12.08 31.79 -18.55
N PRO A 151 -10.75 31.79 -18.38
CA PRO A 151 -10.00 30.58 -18.01
C PRO A 151 -10.61 29.91 -16.77
N PHE A 152 -10.61 28.59 -16.75
CA PHE A 152 -11.23 27.80 -15.69
C PHE A 152 -10.26 26.73 -15.22
N ASN A 153 -10.21 26.54 -13.90
CA ASN A 153 -9.38 25.53 -13.25
C ASN A 153 -10.22 24.79 -12.21
N MET A 154 -10.33 23.48 -12.37
CA MET A 154 -11.11 22.63 -11.47
C MET A 154 -10.63 22.72 -10.02
N ARG A 155 -9.32 22.84 -9.77
CA ARG A 155 -8.78 22.95 -8.41
C ARG A 155 -9.18 24.26 -7.73
N GLU A 156 -9.16 25.36 -8.49
CA GLU A 156 -9.63 26.67 -8.01
C GLU A 156 -11.13 26.62 -7.71
N PHE A 157 -11.91 26.03 -8.62
CA PHE A 157 -13.35 25.86 -8.45
C PHE A 157 -13.67 25.10 -7.16
N TYR A 158 -13.02 23.97 -6.89
CA TYR A 158 -13.26 23.21 -5.65
C TYR A 158 -12.82 23.94 -4.40
N ASP A 159 -11.74 24.70 -4.45
CA ASP A 159 -11.27 25.42 -3.28
C ASP A 159 -12.23 26.56 -2.90
N ARG A 160 -12.70 27.32 -3.90
CA ARG A 160 -13.64 28.44 -3.73
C ARG A 160 -15.08 27.98 -3.48
N ALA A 161 -15.61 27.11 -4.34
CA ALA A 161 -17.01 26.69 -4.29
C ALA A 161 -17.28 25.63 -3.23
N GLY A 162 -16.27 24.87 -2.79
CA GLY A 162 -16.40 23.92 -1.69
C GLY A 162 -16.83 24.58 -0.38
N HIS A 163 -17.26 23.75 0.59
CA HIS A 163 -17.63 24.22 1.91
C HIS A 163 -16.39 24.61 2.73
N ASP A 164 -16.46 25.77 3.39
CA ASP A 164 -15.44 26.21 4.34
C ASP A 164 -15.73 25.61 5.72
N ILE A 165 -14.70 25.10 6.38
CA ILE A 165 -14.83 24.55 7.73
C ILE A 165 -15.18 25.63 8.74
N ARG A 166 -14.75 26.87 8.52
CA ARG A 166 -15.06 28.00 9.39
C ARG A 166 -16.57 28.26 9.48
N ASP A 167 -17.30 27.97 8.40
CA ASP A 167 -18.75 28.12 8.33
C ASP A 167 -19.49 26.90 8.89
N MET A 168 -18.87 25.72 8.88
CA MET A 168 -19.48 24.46 9.34
C MET A 168 -19.17 24.11 10.81
N LEU A 169 -18.03 24.58 11.33
CA LEU A 169 -17.53 24.22 12.66
C LEU A 169 -18.16 25.11 13.74
N LEU A 170 -19.29 24.65 14.30
CA LEU A 170 -19.97 25.39 15.37
C LEU A 170 -19.24 25.31 16.72
N SER A 171 -18.68 24.15 17.05
CA SER A 171 -17.86 23.93 18.25
C SER A 171 -16.91 22.77 18.04
N CYS A 172 -15.76 22.78 18.72
CA CYS A 172 -14.74 21.76 18.60
C CYS A 172 -14.03 21.59 19.94
N HIS A 173 -14.05 20.37 20.48
CA HIS A 173 -13.33 20.03 21.71
C HIS A 173 -12.61 18.70 21.56
N PHE A 174 -11.33 18.66 21.91
CA PHE A 174 -10.53 17.44 21.95
C PHE A 174 -9.95 17.24 23.34
N ARG A 175 -10.37 16.18 24.03
CA ARG A 175 -9.96 15.88 25.42
C ARG A 175 -10.18 17.06 26.38
N GLY A 176 -11.25 17.83 26.16
CA GLY A 176 -11.60 19.02 26.95
C GLY A 176 -10.98 20.33 26.46
N GLU A 177 -9.98 20.28 25.58
CA GLU A 177 -9.34 21.47 24.99
C GLU A 177 -10.12 21.98 23.78
N VAL A 178 -10.27 23.29 23.66
CA VAL A 178 -10.97 23.93 22.52
C VAL A 178 -10.08 23.85 21.27
N CYS A 179 -10.64 23.39 20.16
CA CYS A 179 -10.02 23.42 18.83
C CYS A 179 -10.67 24.44 17.90
N SER A 180 -9.96 24.75 16.81
CA SER A 180 -10.25 25.83 15.87
C SER A 180 -10.18 25.35 14.43
N ALA A 181 -10.67 26.13 13.48
CA ALA A 181 -10.63 25.80 12.05
C ALA A 181 -9.19 25.56 11.53
N GLU A 182 -8.20 26.20 12.14
CA GLU A 182 -6.78 26.09 11.79
C GLU A 182 -6.19 24.71 12.07
N ASP A 183 -6.81 23.97 13.00
CA ASP A 183 -6.45 22.59 13.36
C ASP A 183 -6.92 21.58 12.30
N PHE A 184 -7.71 22.02 11.31
CA PHE A 184 -8.20 21.21 10.20
C PHE A 184 -7.41 21.52 8.92
N LYS A 185 -6.85 20.49 8.27
CA LYS A 185 -6.08 20.67 7.03
C LYS A 185 -6.91 20.29 5.80
N VAL A 186 -6.97 21.19 4.83
CA VAL A 186 -7.57 20.93 3.52
C VAL A 186 -6.62 20.08 2.71
N LYS A 187 -7.06 18.89 2.27
CA LYS A 187 -6.29 18.06 1.33
C LYS A 187 -7.05 17.97 0.00
N PRO A 188 -6.47 18.46 -1.11
CA PRO A 188 -7.05 18.26 -2.43
C PRO A 188 -6.94 16.76 -2.78
N THR A 189 -8.08 16.08 -2.87
CA THR A 189 -8.10 14.64 -3.13
C THR A 189 -8.77 14.40 -4.48
N LEU A 190 -8.06 13.80 -5.44
CA LEU A 190 -8.68 13.34 -6.70
C LEU A 190 -9.53 12.11 -6.37
N VAL A 191 -10.85 12.28 -6.34
CA VAL A 191 -11.79 11.25 -5.90
C VAL A 191 -12.02 10.24 -7.03
N ALA A 192 -11.15 9.23 -7.05
CA ALA A 192 -11.47 7.92 -7.62
C ALA A 192 -11.38 6.81 -6.56
N LYS A 193 -10.61 7.03 -5.48
CA LYS A 193 -10.22 5.95 -4.55
C LYS A 193 -10.53 6.23 -3.07
N GLU A 194 -10.82 7.48 -2.71
CA GLU A 194 -10.89 7.91 -1.30
C GLU A 194 -12.31 8.08 -0.72
N LEU A 195 -13.38 8.08 -1.55
CA LEU A 195 -14.76 8.30 -1.05
C LEU A 195 -15.23 7.18 -0.09
N ARG A 196 -14.57 6.01 -0.09
CA ARG A 196 -14.81 4.93 0.89
C ARG A 196 -14.35 5.27 2.32
N ARG A 197 -13.58 6.34 2.53
CA ARG A 197 -12.97 6.71 3.82
C ARG A 197 -13.47 8.02 4.41
N CYS A 198 -14.42 8.70 3.76
CA CYS A 198 -15.04 9.90 4.31
C CYS A 198 -16.23 9.49 5.17
N THR A 199 -16.19 9.79 6.46
CA THR A 199 -17.37 9.60 7.33
C THR A 199 -18.33 10.76 7.09
N PRO A 200 -19.59 10.51 6.67
CA PRO A 200 -20.57 11.57 6.50
C PRO A 200 -20.85 12.24 7.85
N LEU A 201 -20.94 13.57 7.85
CA LEU A 201 -21.29 14.33 9.04
C LEU A 201 -22.73 13.98 9.44
N GLY A 202 -22.89 13.19 10.51
CA GLY A 202 -24.18 12.68 10.97
C GLY A 202 -24.21 11.17 11.28
N SER A 203 -23.22 10.38 10.84
CA SER A 203 -23.10 9.00 11.33
C SER A 203 -22.37 8.97 12.66
N ALA A 204 -23.08 8.63 13.72
CA ALA A 204 -22.48 8.15 14.96
C ALA A 204 -21.43 7.08 14.62
N PHE A 205 -20.30 7.10 15.34
CA PHE A 205 -19.24 6.10 15.21
C PHE A 205 -19.78 4.75 15.68
N GLN A 206 -20.52 4.07 14.81
CA GLN A 206 -21.04 2.74 15.03
C GLN A 206 -20.57 1.91 13.85
N GLY A 207 -19.65 0.99 14.14
CA GLY A 207 -19.00 0.16 13.12
C GLY A 207 -20.03 -0.67 12.36
N THR A 208 -20.42 -0.20 11.18
CA THR A 208 -21.17 -0.99 10.20
C THR A 208 -20.67 -0.66 8.80
N ALA A 209 -20.34 -1.72 8.06
CA ALA A 209 -19.90 -1.67 6.69
C ALA A 209 -21.00 -1.04 5.81
N LEU A 210 -20.68 0.07 5.13
CA LEU A 210 -21.60 0.69 4.18
C LEU A 210 -21.57 -0.04 2.83
N HIS A 211 -22.76 -0.43 2.39
CA HIS A 211 -23.04 -1.11 1.13
C HIS A 211 -22.51 -0.36 -0.11
N SER A 212 -22.14 -1.16 -1.10
CA SER A 212 -21.63 -0.81 -2.42
C SER A 212 -22.37 0.35 -3.10
N ALA A 213 -21.67 1.44 -3.41
CA ALA A 213 -22.11 2.46 -4.35
C ALA A 213 -21.65 2.12 -5.78
N SER A 214 -22.58 2.25 -6.74
CA SER A 214 -22.39 1.96 -8.17
C SER A 214 -21.20 2.67 -8.82
N PRO A 215 -20.58 2.07 -9.84
CA PRO A 215 -19.44 2.64 -10.55
C PRO A 215 -19.91 3.71 -11.54
N GLY A 216 -19.41 4.94 -11.41
CA GLY A 216 -19.55 5.95 -12.47
C GLY A 216 -19.87 7.36 -12.00
N LEU A 217 -19.00 7.97 -11.19
CA LEU A 217 -18.77 9.43 -11.26
C LEU A 217 -17.48 9.75 -10.49
N HIS A 218 -16.46 10.24 -11.19
CA HIS A 218 -15.24 10.75 -10.57
C HIS A 218 -15.50 12.19 -10.08
N THR A 219 -16.27 12.36 -9.00
CA THR A 219 -16.56 13.68 -8.40
C THR A 219 -15.55 14.00 -7.31
N VAL A 220 -14.63 14.93 -7.61
CA VAL A 220 -13.66 15.46 -6.65
C VAL A 220 -14.42 16.19 -5.53
N ARG A 221 -14.08 15.93 -4.25
CA ARG A 221 -14.69 16.60 -3.10
C ARG A 221 -13.62 17.29 -2.26
N LYS A 222 -14.00 18.38 -1.59
CA LYS A 222 -13.12 19.05 -0.62
C LYS A 222 -13.09 18.19 0.65
N VAL A 223 -11.94 17.55 0.87
CA VAL A 223 -11.71 16.64 2.00
C VAL A 223 -10.93 17.37 3.07
N LEU A 224 -11.47 17.37 4.29
CA LEU A 224 -10.79 17.93 5.45
C LEU A 224 -10.21 16.82 6.30
N HIS A 225 -8.91 16.82 6.46
CA HIS A 225 -8.19 15.85 7.27
C HIS A 225 -7.75 16.50 8.56
N VAL A 226 -8.19 15.93 9.67
CA VAL A 226 -7.89 16.43 11.02
C VAL A 226 -6.97 15.43 11.68
N GLN A 227 -5.79 15.86 12.06
CA GLN A 227 -4.96 15.09 12.98
C GLN A 227 -4.83 15.94 14.24
N LEU A 228 -5.71 15.68 15.20
CA LEU A 228 -5.72 16.37 16.49
C LEU A 228 -4.47 15.92 17.26
N ARG A 229 -3.35 16.63 17.03
CA ARG A 229 -2.16 16.52 17.88
C ARG A 229 -2.38 17.38 19.14
N PRO A 230 -1.91 16.94 20.32
CA PRO A 230 -1.83 17.83 21.47
C PRO A 230 -1.00 19.06 21.08
N ARG A 231 -1.50 20.28 21.38
CA ARG A 231 -0.87 21.58 21.02
C ARG A 231 0.61 21.72 21.41
N ARG A 232 1.15 20.83 22.25
CA ARG A 232 2.59 20.79 22.60
C ARG A 232 3.51 20.30 21.47
N ALA A 233 2.99 19.71 20.39
CA ALA A 233 3.81 19.17 19.30
C ALA A 233 3.82 20.03 18.01
N ALA A 234 3.17 21.20 18.00
CA ALA A 234 3.02 22.03 16.79
C ALA A 234 4.26 22.86 16.40
N ALA A 235 5.39 22.73 17.12
CA ALA A 235 6.57 23.56 16.93
C ALA A 235 7.72 22.89 16.14
N ALA A 236 7.51 21.71 15.57
CA ALA A 236 8.50 21.05 14.72
C ALA A 236 7.79 20.44 13.51
N GLU A 237 8.41 20.50 12.33
CA GLU A 237 7.93 20.03 11.02
C GLU A 237 7.22 21.07 10.14
N ASP A 238 7.84 22.24 9.96
CA ASP A 238 7.81 22.94 8.66
C ASP A 238 9.24 22.87 8.10
N HIS A 239 9.51 21.86 7.27
CA HIS A 239 10.56 21.80 6.24
C HIS A 239 10.77 20.34 5.83
N GLU A 240 9.87 19.76 5.04
CA GLU A 240 10.30 18.76 4.04
C GLU A 240 9.60 19.09 2.72
N GLY A 241 10.38 19.76 1.87
CA GLY A 241 10.03 20.04 0.49
C GLY A 241 9.86 18.74 -0.28
N TRP A 242 8.82 18.70 -1.09
CA TRP A 242 8.68 17.75 -2.18
C TRP A 242 9.80 17.96 -3.20
N ASP A 243 10.86 17.15 -3.13
CA ASP A 243 11.70 16.84 -4.28
C ASP A 243 11.37 15.44 -4.78
N GLY A 244 10.34 15.38 -5.63
CA GLY A 244 10.08 14.22 -6.47
C GLY A 244 10.93 14.31 -7.74
N GLN A 245 12.06 13.60 -7.76
CA GLN A 245 12.82 13.38 -9.00
C GLN A 245 12.71 11.91 -9.41
N TRP A 246 11.68 11.59 -10.19
CA TRP A 246 11.71 10.43 -11.09
C TRP A 246 12.39 10.87 -12.38
N ALA A 247 13.61 10.41 -12.62
CA ALA A 247 14.22 10.43 -13.94
C ALA A 247 14.81 9.04 -14.21
N GLY A 248 14.10 8.25 -15.01
CA GLY A 248 14.71 7.13 -15.70
C GLY A 248 15.61 7.65 -16.82
N ASN A 249 16.76 7.01 -17.03
CA ASN A 249 17.40 6.98 -18.33
C ASN A 249 18.17 5.67 -18.52
N HIS A 250 17.88 5.02 -19.63
CA HIS A 250 18.71 3.99 -20.25
C HIS A 250 20.09 4.55 -20.60
N ALA A 251 21.16 3.75 -20.40
CA ALA A 251 22.18 3.39 -21.41
C ALA A 251 23.51 2.91 -20.77
N GLY A 252 24.06 1.82 -21.30
CA GLY A 252 25.51 1.73 -21.59
C GLY A 252 26.46 1.04 -20.59
N HIS A 253 26.87 -0.17 -20.95
CA HIS A 253 28.19 -0.81 -20.75
C HIS A 253 29.31 -0.05 -19.99
N SER A 254 29.98 -0.75 -19.06
CA SER A 254 31.37 -1.20 -19.27
C SER A 254 31.84 -2.20 -18.20
N ALA A 255 32.71 -3.08 -18.68
CA ALA A 255 33.41 -4.12 -17.96
C ALA A 255 34.39 -3.58 -16.92
N GLY A 256 34.67 -4.43 -15.93
CA GLY A 256 35.72 -4.33 -14.93
C GLY A 256 35.69 -5.58 -14.07
#